data_AF-A0A0G0C8H6-F1
#
_entry.id   AF-A0A0G0C8H6-F1
#
_cell.length_a   1.000
_cell.length_b   1.000
_cell.length_c   1.000
_cell.angle_alpha   90.00
_cell.angle_beta   90.00
_cell.angle_gamma   90.00
#
_symmetry.space_group_name_H-M   'P 1'
#
loop_
_entity.id
_entity.type
_entity.pdbx_description
1 polymer ?
#
loop_
_entity_poly.entity_id
_entity_poly.type
_entity_poly.pdbx_seq_one_letter_code
_entity_poly.pdbx_strand_id
1 'polypeptide(L)'
;MVSYRLIKKNGDPQNDFKKIIDYLLTFPGEVTIERLNDKSIIIAYSETTMVAGLKIDRSGDLVLACDDNDEVSVNLLKNITGKISRRIYNTRTQSFLVNDPNLLEATLNHTDKKLLAIIRDFSLTPLFFYRNSYTFFAKDKKGIIYLINQDLLRFLSLQPEKKVSKTDFCIPVAHDIGHFTALFDRGLMPLSFYRHKENPINVYNFNGLSINPFKESVVVEPIYFHLDLEKQSFIQGNSPSGIEIKRGQSLLQALKLEDYLAVKIGQEIYFEKRHGKLIPKLTISIFLNS
;
A
#
# COMPACT_ATOMS: atom_id res chain seq x y z
N MET A 1 -15.26 -16.49 -8.49
CA MET A 1 -14.09 -17.16 -7.88
C MET A 1 -12.85 -16.35 -8.23
N VAL A 2 -12.09 -15.91 -7.22
CA VAL A 2 -10.82 -15.20 -7.36
C VAL A 2 -9.67 -16.15 -7.04
N SER A 3 -8.56 -15.99 -7.75
CA SER A 3 -7.32 -16.71 -7.47
C SER A 3 -6.19 -15.75 -7.09
N TYR A 4 -5.48 -16.10 -6.03
CA TYR A 4 -4.33 -15.39 -5.52
C TYR A 4 -3.10 -16.28 -5.57
N ARG A 5 -2.00 -15.76 -6.12
CA ARG A 5 -0.69 -16.44 -6.13
C ARG A 5 0.16 -15.89 -5.00
N LEU A 6 0.71 -16.75 -4.16
CA LEU A 6 1.62 -16.36 -3.09
C LEU A 6 3.05 -16.46 -3.61
N ILE A 7 3.61 -15.34 -4.05
CA ILE A 7 4.87 -15.26 -4.79
C ILE A 7 6.04 -14.98 -3.83
N LYS A 8 7.15 -15.69 -4.03
CA LYS A 8 8.45 -15.44 -3.38
C LYS A 8 9.57 -15.80 -4.35
N LYS A 9 10.59 -14.94 -4.45
CA LYS A 9 11.68 -15.08 -5.44
C LYS A 9 12.45 -16.39 -5.28
N ASN A 10 12.76 -16.77 -4.04
CA ASN A 10 13.45 -18.01 -3.68
C ASN A 10 12.77 -18.60 -2.44
N GLY A 11 12.23 -19.81 -2.51
CA GLY A 11 11.57 -20.43 -1.37
C GLY A 11 11.30 -21.91 -1.58
N ASP A 12 10.93 -22.57 -0.48
CA ASP A 12 10.44 -23.94 -0.48
C ASP A 12 8.91 -23.90 -0.32
N PRO A 13 8.15 -24.11 -1.42
CA PRO A 13 6.69 -24.08 -1.38
C PRO A 13 6.09 -25.09 -0.42
N GLN A 14 6.71 -26.25 -0.20
CA GLN A 14 6.18 -27.27 0.69
C GLN A 14 6.34 -26.86 2.15
N ASN A 15 7.51 -26.36 2.52
CA ASN A 15 7.74 -25.84 3.87
C ASN A 15 6.85 -24.61 4.16
N ASP A 16 6.70 -23.71 3.18
CA ASP A 16 5.83 -22.54 3.32
C ASP A 16 4.34 -22.95 3.40
N PHE A 17 3.91 -23.96 2.63
CA PHE A 17 2.56 -24.54 2.75
C PHE A 17 2.30 -25.07 4.17
N LYS A 18 3.26 -25.84 4.71
CA LYS A 18 3.18 -26.37 6.07
C LYS A 18 3.06 -25.25 7.09
N LYS A 19 3.89 -24.20 7.00
CA LYS A 19 3.82 -23.04 7.91
C LYS A 19 2.47 -22.32 7.85
N ILE A 20 1.85 -22.24 6.67
CA ILE A 20 0.50 -21.68 6.53
C ILE A 20 -0.52 -22.57 7.24
N ILE A 21 -0.46 -23.88 7.04
CA ILE A 21 -1.34 -24.84 7.74
C ILE A 21 -1.16 -24.72 9.25
N ASP A 22 0.08 -24.76 9.74
CA ASP A 22 0.41 -24.68 11.17
C ASP A 22 -0.13 -23.37 11.77
N TYR A 23 -0.06 -22.26 11.03
CA TYR A 23 -0.66 -20.99 11.42
C TYR A 23 -2.19 -21.04 11.47
N LEU A 24 -2.84 -21.60 10.45
CA LEU A 24 -4.31 -21.71 10.42
C LEU A 24 -4.84 -22.59 11.56
N LEU A 25 -4.08 -23.61 11.97
CA LEU A 25 -4.42 -24.48 13.10
C LEU A 25 -4.29 -23.79 14.47
N THR A 26 -3.72 -22.57 14.55
CA THR A 26 -3.71 -21.80 15.81
C THR A 26 -5.06 -21.17 16.15
N PHE A 27 -6.08 -21.33 15.31
CA PHE A 27 -7.44 -20.80 15.47
C PHE A 27 -8.46 -21.92 15.71
N PRO A 28 -8.35 -22.68 16.84
CA PRO A 28 -9.20 -23.83 17.09
C PRO A 28 -10.68 -23.43 17.23
N GLY A 29 -11.56 -24.13 16.52
CA GLY A 29 -13.01 -23.86 16.53
C GLY A 29 -13.44 -22.70 15.62
N GLU A 30 -12.52 -21.83 15.22
CA GLU A 30 -12.77 -20.74 14.26
C GLU A 30 -12.47 -21.16 12.82
N VAL A 31 -11.38 -21.93 12.63
CA VAL A 31 -10.93 -22.40 11.32
C VAL A 31 -10.93 -23.92 11.28
N THR A 32 -11.55 -24.48 10.24
CA THR A 32 -11.50 -25.92 9.93
C THR A 32 -10.67 -26.14 8.68
N ILE A 33 -9.76 -27.11 8.73
CA ILE A 33 -8.90 -27.48 7.60
C ILE A 33 -9.22 -28.93 7.21
N GLU A 34 -9.70 -29.12 5.98
CA GLU A 34 -9.85 -30.44 5.37
C GLU A 34 -8.67 -30.69 4.42
N ARG A 35 -7.87 -31.73 4.68
CA ARG A 35 -6.76 -32.08 3.81
C ARG A 35 -7.25 -33.00 2.69
N LEU A 36 -7.17 -32.52 1.45
CA LEU A 36 -7.48 -33.32 0.27
C LEU A 36 -6.29 -34.21 -0.14
N ASN A 37 -5.08 -33.68 -0.03
CA ASN A 37 -3.80 -34.39 -0.25
C ASN A 37 -2.63 -33.55 0.31
N ASP A 38 -1.40 -34.02 0.14
CA ASP A 38 -0.19 -33.35 0.65
C ASP A 38 0.09 -31.96 0.05
N LYS A 39 -0.59 -31.62 -1.05
CA LYS A 39 -0.42 -30.35 -1.78
C LYS A 39 -1.69 -29.52 -1.82
N SER A 40 -2.77 -29.92 -1.13
CA SER A 40 -4.06 -29.23 -1.23
C SER A 40 -4.90 -29.40 0.03
N ILE A 41 -5.46 -28.28 0.48
CA ILE A 41 -6.41 -28.21 1.59
C ILE A 41 -7.63 -27.38 1.20
N ILE A 42 -8.73 -27.62 1.89
CA ILE A 42 -9.89 -26.73 1.97
C ILE A 42 -9.88 -26.07 3.35
N ILE A 43 -10.14 -24.78 3.39
CA ILE A 43 -10.23 -23.94 4.58
C ILE A 43 -11.68 -23.47 4.70
N ALA A 44 -12.31 -23.72 5.85
CA ALA A 44 -13.65 -23.26 6.17
C ALA A 44 -13.65 -22.51 7.50
N TYR A 45 -14.58 -21.55 7.66
CA TYR A 45 -14.66 -20.68 8.83
C TYR A 45 -15.99 -20.87 9.55
N SER A 46 -15.99 -21.10 10.85
CA SER A 46 -17.17 -21.54 11.60
C SER A 46 -18.34 -20.54 11.60
N GLU A 47 -18.05 -19.24 11.54
CA GLU A 47 -19.08 -18.18 11.55
C GLU A 47 -19.53 -17.71 10.15
N THR A 48 -19.02 -18.34 9.08
CA THR A 48 -19.32 -17.89 7.71
C THR A 48 -19.61 -19.07 6.78
N THR A 49 -20.25 -18.80 5.65
CA THR A 49 -20.39 -19.78 4.56
C THR A 49 -19.18 -19.79 3.62
N MET A 50 -18.13 -19.03 3.93
CA MET A 50 -16.95 -18.87 3.08
C MET A 50 -16.05 -20.10 3.16
N VAL A 51 -15.59 -20.55 1.99
CA VAL A 51 -14.69 -21.68 1.84
C VAL A 51 -13.60 -21.29 0.84
N ALA A 52 -12.35 -21.62 1.15
CA ALA A 52 -11.23 -21.39 0.26
C ALA A 52 -10.37 -22.64 0.08
N GLY A 53 -9.85 -22.83 -1.13
CA GLY A 53 -8.87 -23.86 -1.46
C GLY A 53 -7.46 -23.27 -1.46
N LEU A 54 -6.54 -23.88 -0.71
CA LEU A 54 -5.12 -23.57 -0.80
C LEU A 54 -4.36 -24.77 -1.34
N LYS A 55 -3.56 -24.57 -2.39
CA LYS A 55 -2.79 -25.64 -3.02
C LYS A 55 -1.42 -25.21 -3.51
N ILE A 56 -0.53 -26.19 -3.69
CA ILE A 56 0.68 -26.05 -4.50
C ILE A 56 0.33 -26.47 -5.93
N ASP A 57 0.47 -25.56 -6.89
CA ASP A 57 0.18 -25.83 -8.30
C ASP A 57 1.31 -26.59 -9.02
N ARG A 58 1.15 -26.82 -10.32
CA ARG A 58 2.13 -27.56 -11.14
C ARG A 58 3.44 -26.81 -11.33
N SER A 59 3.43 -25.48 -11.27
CA SER A 59 4.64 -24.63 -11.28
C SER A 59 5.35 -24.63 -9.93
N GLY A 60 4.76 -25.24 -8.90
CA GLY A 60 5.28 -25.18 -7.53
C GLY A 60 4.87 -23.91 -6.80
N ASP A 61 3.94 -23.11 -7.33
CA ASP A 61 3.45 -21.92 -6.65
C ASP A 61 2.32 -22.25 -5.69
N LEU A 62 2.26 -21.48 -4.61
CA LEU A 62 1.13 -21.51 -3.69
C LEU A 62 -0.01 -20.67 -4.25
N VAL A 63 -1.18 -21.29 -4.37
CA VAL A 63 -2.38 -20.68 -4.93
C VAL A 63 -3.53 -20.80 -3.94
N LEU A 64 -4.07 -19.65 -3.53
CA LEU A 64 -5.35 -19.55 -2.83
C LEU A 64 -6.44 -19.30 -3.88
N ALA A 65 -7.53 -20.06 -3.80
CA ALA A 65 -8.75 -19.84 -4.57
C ALA A 65 -9.92 -19.69 -3.60
N CYS A 66 -10.66 -18.60 -3.71
CA CYS A 66 -11.81 -18.33 -2.86
C CYS A 66 -12.92 -17.63 -3.66
N ASP A 67 -14.09 -17.49 -3.05
CA ASP A 67 -15.20 -16.76 -3.65
C ASP A 67 -14.97 -15.25 -3.69
N ASP A 68 -15.67 -14.55 -4.58
CA ASP A 68 -15.51 -13.10 -4.81
C ASP A 68 -16.01 -12.25 -3.63
N ASN A 69 -16.57 -12.86 -2.59
CA ASN A 69 -16.97 -12.22 -1.35
C ASN A 69 -16.09 -12.62 -0.16
N ASP A 70 -15.15 -13.54 -0.33
CA ASP A 70 -14.32 -14.08 0.76
C ASP A 70 -13.14 -13.15 1.08
N GLU A 71 -13.39 -12.19 1.96
CA GLU A 71 -12.35 -11.34 2.52
C GLU A 71 -11.57 -12.00 3.67
N VAL A 72 -12.15 -13.02 4.31
CA VAL A 72 -11.60 -13.64 5.52
C VAL A 72 -10.34 -14.41 5.17
N SER A 73 -10.40 -15.25 4.12
CA SER A 73 -9.30 -16.07 3.65
C SER A 73 -8.07 -15.25 3.27
N VAL A 74 -8.28 -14.21 2.46
CA VAL A 74 -7.20 -13.36 1.98
C VAL A 74 -6.55 -12.61 3.14
N ASN A 75 -7.36 -11.99 4.00
CA ASN A 75 -6.83 -11.24 5.15
C ASN A 75 -6.11 -12.13 6.17
N LEU A 76 -6.62 -13.33 6.44
CA LEU A 76 -5.96 -14.27 7.34
C LEU A 76 -4.60 -14.70 6.77
N LEU A 77 -4.52 -14.98 5.47
CA LEU A 77 -3.25 -15.31 4.83
C LEU A 77 -2.27 -14.13 4.75
N LYS A 78 -2.74 -12.88 4.66
CA LYS A 78 -1.83 -11.69 4.71
C LYS A 78 -0.96 -11.71 5.97
N ASN A 79 -1.50 -12.12 7.11
CA ASN A 79 -0.78 -12.14 8.39
C ASN A 79 0.40 -13.13 8.41
N ILE A 80 0.27 -14.30 7.78
CA ILE A 80 1.34 -15.31 7.75
C ILE A 80 2.29 -15.10 6.56
N THR A 81 1.77 -14.66 5.41
CA THR A 81 2.58 -14.48 4.19
C THR A 81 3.71 -13.47 4.38
N GLY A 82 3.47 -12.37 5.11
CA GLY A 82 4.53 -11.43 5.48
C GLY A 82 5.67 -12.08 6.29
N LYS A 83 5.34 -12.96 7.24
CA LYS A 83 6.33 -13.67 8.09
C LYS A 83 7.17 -14.69 7.33
N ILE A 84 6.62 -15.28 6.27
CA ILE A 84 7.34 -16.23 5.39
C ILE A 84 7.92 -15.56 4.15
N SER A 85 7.89 -14.22 4.09
CA SER A 85 8.42 -13.42 2.97
C SER A 85 7.76 -13.74 1.62
N ARG A 86 6.46 -14.06 1.63
CA ARG A 86 5.62 -14.18 0.43
C ARG A 86 4.78 -12.92 0.27
N ARG A 87 4.56 -12.52 -0.98
CA ARG A 87 3.56 -11.49 -1.33
C ARG A 87 2.38 -12.14 -2.02
N ILE A 88 1.19 -11.66 -1.73
CA ILE A 88 -0.04 -12.15 -2.32
C ILE A 88 -0.32 -11.34 -3.59
N TYR A 89 -0.36 -12.01 -4.74
CA TYR A 89 -0.67 -11.43 -6.04
C TYR A 89 -2.09 -11.79 -6.44
N ASN A 90 -2.96 -10.79 -6.59
CA ASN A 90 -4.31 -10.97 -7.09
C ASN A 90 -4.30 -11.03 -8.63
N THR A 91 -4.70 -12.17 -9.17
CA THR A 91 -4.70 -12.42 -10.62
C THR A 91 -5.76 -11.60 -11.37
N ARG A 92 -6.84 -11.18 -10.70
CA ARG A 92 -7.92 -10.38 -11.28
C ARG A 92 -7.53 -8.92 -11.43
N THR A 93 -6.92 -8.33 -10.41
CA THR A 93 -6.45 -6.94 -10.45
C THR A 93 -5.06 -6.80 -11.06
N GLN A 94 -4.36 -7.92 -11.28
CA GLN A 94 -2.99 -7.98 -11.73
C GLN A 94 -2.03 -7.20 -10.82
N SER A 95 -2.28 -7.25 -9.51
CA SER A 95 -1.52 -6.50 -8.52
C SER A 95 -1.19 -7.31 -7.29
N PHE A 96 -0.06 -6.99 -6.67
CA PHE A 96 0.20 -7.41 -5.31
C PHE A 96 -0.76 -6.69 -4.36
N LEU A 97 -1.28 -7.43 -3.39
CA LEU A 97 -1.99 -6.84 -2.27
C LEU A 97 -1.02 -6.03 -1.44
N VAL A 98 -1.44 -4.84 -1.03
CA VAL A 98 -0.66 -4.02 -0.09
C VAL A 98 -0.48 -4.77 1.23
N ASN A 99 0.64 -4.55 1.91
CA ASN A 99 0.95 -5.25 3.16
C ASN A 99 0.11 -4.77 4.35
N ASP A 100 -0.62 -3.66 4.22
CA ASP A 100 -1.48 -3.16 5.28
C ASP A 100 -2.71 -4.07 5.47
N PRO A 101 -2.91 -4.66 6.67
CA PRO A 101 -4.06 -5.53 6.94
C PRO A 101 -5.39 -4.78 7.00
N ASN A 102 -5.38 -3.45 7.16
CA ASN A 102 -6.59 -2.63 7.21
C ASN A 102 -7.05 -2.18 5.82
N LEU A 103 -6.22 -2.30 4.78
CA LEU A 103 -6.66 -2.02 3.41
C LEU A 103 -7.29 -3.28 2.79
N LEU A 104 -8.59 -3.20 2.54
CA LEU A 104 -9.43 -4.26 2.01
C LEU A 104 -9.73 -4.01 0.53
N GLU A 105 -10.01 -5.07 -0.21
CA GLU A 105 -10.39 -4.97 -1.62
C GLU A 105 -11.88 -4.58 -1.75
N ALA A 106 -12.15 -3.42 -2.35
CA ALA A 106 -13.51 -2.93 -2.62
C ALA A 106 -14.20 -3.69 -3.78
N THR A 107 -13.48 -4.59 -4.44
CA THR A 107 -14.02 -5.43 -5.53
C THR A 107 -14.79 -6.65 -4.99
N LEU A 108 -14.77 -6.86 -3.68
CA LEU A 108 -15.48 -7.93 -3.00
C LEU A 108 -16.94 -7.54 -2.73
N ASN A 109 -17.86 -8.50 -2.80
CA ASN A 109 -19.31 -8.24 -2.79
C ASN A 109 -19.89 -7.74 -1.44
N HIS A 110 -19.10 -7.65 -0.36
CA HIS A 110 -19.56 -7.24 0.97
C HIS A 110 -19.54 -5.71 1.17
N THR A 111 -18.92 -4.95 0.27
CA THR A 111 -18.85 -3.48 0.41
C THR A 111 -20.21 -2.84 0.13
N ASP A 112 -20.54 -1.77 0.87
CA ASP A 112 -21.82 -1.05 0.73
C ASP A 112 -22.09 -0.64 -0.72
N LYS A 113 -23.06 -1.30 -1.35
CA LYS A 113 -23.45 -1.09 -2.74
C LYS A 113 -23.82 0.36 -3.03
N LYS A 114 -24.35 1.10 -2.06
CA LYS A 114 -24.69 2.51 -2.18
C LYS A 114 -23.44 3.38 -2.36
N LEU A 115 -22.42 3.15 -1.54
CA LEU A 115 -21.14 3.88 -1.65
C LEU A 115 -20.46 3.56 -2.99
N LEU A 116 -20.45 2.28 -3.39
CA LEU A 116 -19.87 1.88 -4.67
C LEU A 116 -20.60 2.50 -5.86
N ALA A 117 -21.93 2.66 -5.79
CA ALA A 117 -22.71 3.32 -6.83
C ALA A 117 -22.31 4.80 -6.98
N ILE A 118 -22.22 5.54 -5.86
CA ILE A 118 -21.78 6.94 -5.87
C ILE A 118 -20.40 7.08 -6.53
N ILE A 119 -19.43 6.23 -6.19
CA ILE A 119 -18.09 6.29 -6.80
C ILE A 119 -18.15 6.03 -8.32
N ARG A 120 -19.02 5.12 -8.77
CA ARG A 120 -19.20 4.80 -10.19
C ARG A 120 -19.83 5.95 -10.99
N ASP A 121 -20.66 6.78 -10.36
CA ASP A 121 -21.24 7.98 -11.01
C ASP A 121 -20.15 8.99 -11.44
N PHE A 122 -18.99 8.98 -10.78
CA PHE A 122 -17.82 9.76 -11.18
C PHE A 122 -16.92 9.06 -12.23
N SER A 123 -17.43 7.99 -12.86
CA SER A 123 -16.71 7.13 -13.80
C SER A 123 -15.45 6.51 -13.21
N LEU A 124 -15.52 6.11 -11.93
CA LEU A 124 -14.43 5.45 -11.22
C LEU A 124 -14.83 4.01 -10.85
N THR A 125 -13.85 3.11 -10.84
CA THR A 125 -13.99 1.72 -10.38
C THR A 125 -13.35 1.60 -9.00
N PRO A 126 -14.12 1.36 -7.94
CA PRO A 126 -13.59 1.11 -6.59
C PRO A 126 -12.57 -0.04 -6.60
N LEU A 127 -11.44 0.15 -5.91
CA LEU A 127 -10.38 -0.83 -5.81
C LEU A 127 -10.15 -1.28 -4.38
N PHE A 128 -9.95 -0.32 -3.49
CA PHE A 128 -9.62 -0.58 -2.10
C PHE A 128 -10.34 0.37 -1.16
N PHE A 129 -10.51 -0.04 0.09
CA PHE A 129 -10.99 0.82 1.16
C PHE A 129 -10.33 0.45 2.47
N TYR A 130 -10.20 1.43 3.36
CA TYR A 130 -9.74 1.17 4.73
C TYR A 130 -10.89 0.63 5.57
N ARG A 131 -10.65 -0.49 6.25
CA ARG A 131 -11.57 -1.14 7.19
C ARG A 131 -12.15 -0.10 8.16
N ASN A 132 -13.47 -0.16 8.35
CA ASN A 132 -14.21 0.72 9.26
C ASN A 132 -14.06 2.23 8.97
N SER A 133 -13.83 2.62 7.72
CA SER A 133 -13.69 4.02 7.32
C SER A 133 -14.37 4.33 5.99
N TYR A 134 -14.49 5.63 5.66
CA TYR A 134 -14.93 6.13 4.35
C TYR A 134 -13.75 6.45 3.41
N THR A 135 -12.54 5.99 3.74
CA THR A 135 -11.36 6.19 2.89
C THR A 135 -11.33 5.14 1.79
N PHE A 136 -11.62 5.58 0.56
CA PHE A 136 -11.64 4.73 -0.63
C PHE A 136 -10.57 5.14 -1.63
N PHE A 137 -10.08 4.15 -2.36
CA PHE A 137 -9.27 4.31 -3.55
C PHE A 137 -9.97 3.70 -4.74
N ALA A 138 -9.99 4.41 -5.86
CA ALA A 138 -10.66 3.98 -7.09
C ALA A 138 -9.80 4.28 -8.31
N LYS A 139 -9.94 3.48 -9.38
CA LYS A 139 -9.27 3.74 -10.66
C LYS A 139 -10.20 4.34 -11.69
N ASP A 140 -9.67 5.18 -12.56
CA ASP A 140 -10.36 5.57 -13.78
C ASP A 140 -10.14 4.54 -14.91
N LYS A 141 -10.64 4.86 -16.12
CA LYS A 141 -10.46 4.02 -17.33
C LYS A 141 -9.02 3.99 -17.85
N LYS A 142 -8.19 4.98 -17.49
CA LYS A 142 -6.77 5.05 -17.87
C LYS A 142 -5.87 4.30 -16.90
N GLY A 143 -6.43 3.85 -15.76
CA GLY A 143 -5.70 3.15 -14.72
C GLY A 143 -5.20 4.07 -13.59
N ILE A 144 -5.39 5.39 -13.70
CA ILE A 144 -4.97 6.34 -12.68
C ILE A 144 -5.77 6.09 -11.40
N ILE A 145 -5.06 6.03 -10.28
CA ILE A 145 -5.63 5.77 -8.98
C ILE A 145 -5.94 7.10 -8.30
N TYR A 146 -7.15 7.19 -7.76
CA TYR A 146 -7.69 8.36 -7.08
C TYR A 146 -7.97 8.03 -5.62
N LEU A 147 -7.66 8.98 -4.73
CA LEU A 147 -8.20 9.04 -3.39
C LEU A 147 -9.56 9.73 -3.42
N ILE A 148 -10.56 9.10 -2.82
CA ILE A 148 -11.91 9.64 -2.71
C ILE A 148 -12.02 10.56 -1.48
N ASN A 149 -12.71 11.68 -1.64
CA ASN A 149 -13.05 12.58 -0.55
C ASN A 149 -14.07 11.90 0.38
N GLN A 150 -13.58 11.36 1.51
CA GLN A 150 -14.38 10.62 2.48
C GLN A 150 -15.58 11.42 3.02
N ASP A 151 -15.41 12.73 3.24
CA ASP A 151 -16.44 13.59 3.82
C ASP A 151 -17.57 13.82 2.83
N LEU A 152 -17.20 14.00 1.56
CA LEU A 152 -18.15 14.17 0.48
C LEU A 152 -18.85 12.87 0.11
N LEU A 153 -18.14 11.73 0.12
CA LEU A 153 -18.74 10.41 -0.07
C LEU A 153 -19.79 10.13 1.01
N ARG A 154 -19.47 10.42 2.28
CA ARG A 154 -20.42 10.33 3.39
C ARG A 154 -21.62 11.25 3.19
N PHE A 155 -21.41 12.51 2.80
CA PHE A 155 -22.50 13.44 2.54
C PHE A 155 -23.43 12.98 1.41
N LEU A 156 -22.87 12.54 0.27
CA LEU A 156 -23.64 12.02 -0.87
C LEU A 156 -24.37 10.72 -0.54
N SER A 157 -23.84 9.90 0.39
CA SER A 157 -24.55 8.73 0.89
C SER A 157 -25.83 9.10 1.65
N LEU A 158 -25.94 10.32 2.16
CA LEU A 158 -27.12 10.84 2.84
C LEU A 158 -28.00 11.71 1.92
N GLN A 159 -27.41 12.31 0.88
CA GLN A 159 -28.04 13.27 -0.04
C GLN A 159 -27.64 12.97 -1.50
N PRO A 160 -28.09 11.84 -2.08
CA PRO A 160 -27.62 11.35 -3.39
C PRO A 160 -27.98 12.25 -4.57
N GLU A 161 -28.98 13.13 -4.43
CA GLU A 161 -29.43 14.05 -5.48
C GLU A 161 -28.54 15.29 -5.65
N LYS A 162 -27.59 15.52 -4.74
CA LYS A 162 -26.69 16.68 -4.79
C LYS A 162 -25.63 16.51 -5.86
N LYS A 163 -25.49 17.54 -6.70
CA LYS A 163 -24.46 17.61 -7.74
C LYS A 163 -23.16 18.14 -7.16
N VAL A 164 -22.05 17.44 -7.43
CA VAL A 164 -20.71 17.86 -6.99
C VAL A 164 -19.71 17.69 -8.12
N SER A 165 -18.68 18.54 -8.14
CA SER A 165 -17.60 18.44 -9.12
C SER A 165 -16.74 17.20 -8.87
N LYS A 166 -16.20 16.61 -9.93
CA LYS A 166 -15.26 15.47 -9.81
C LYS A 166 -13.98 15.85 -9.08
N THR A 167 -13.50 17.08 -9.23
CA THR A 167 -12.28 17.61 -8.59
C THR A 167 -12.44 17.82 -7.08
N ASP A 168 -13.67 17.98 -6.59
CA ASP A 168 -13.95 18.01 -5.15
C ASP A 168 -14.18 16.60 -4.57
N PHE A 169 -14.59 15.66 -5.43
CA PHE A 169 -14.86 14.28 -5.05
C PHE A 169 -13.63 13.38 -5.03
N CYS A 170 -12.66 13.59 -5.92
CA CYS A 170 -11.51 12.71 -6.05
C CYS A 170 -10.25 13.46 -6.49
N ILE A 171 -9.09 13.00 -6.04
CA ILE A 171 -7.77 13.53 -6.43
C ILE A 171 -6.84 12.39 -6.85
N PRO A 172 -6.04 12.54 -7.92
CA PRO A 172 -5.12 11.50 -8.35
C PRO A 172 -3.99 11.32 -7.32
N VAL A 173 -3.61 10.07 -7.07
CA VAL A 173 -2.58 9.72 -6.07
C VAL A 173 -1.55 8.70 -6.57
N ALA A 174 -1.82 8.00 -7.68
CA ALA A 174 -0.86 7.13 -8.35
C ALA A 174 -1.21 6.97 -9.84
N HIS A 175 -0.19 6.74 -10.68
CA HIS A 175 -0.37 6.58 -12.12
C HIS A 175 -1.07 5.26 -12.51
N ASP A 176 -0.82 4.21 -11.74
CA ASP A 176 -1.44 2.90 -11.91
C ASP A 176 -1.44 2.10 -10.59
N ILE A 177 -1.93 0.86 -10.66
CA ILE A 177 -2.02 -0.04 -9.52
C ILE A 177 -0.64 -0.46 -8.97
N GLY A 178 0.39 -0.54 -9.82
CA GLY A 178 1.74 -0.89 -9.42
C GLY A 178 2.41 0.23 -8.63
N HIS A 179 2.25 1.47 -9.09
CA HIS A 179 2.65 2.67 -8.34
C HIS A 179 1.92 2.74 -7.00
N PHE A 180 0.60 2.53 -7.02
CA PHE A 180 -0.21 2.55 -5.81
C PHE A 180 0.31 1.56 -4.77
N THR A 181 0.51 0.30 -5.16
CA THR A 181 1.00 -0.74 -4.25
C THR A 181 2.39 -0.40 -3.71
N ALA A 182 3.32 0.04 -4.56
CA ALA A 182 4.68 0.40 -4.16
C ALA A 182 4.71 1.58 -3.17
N LEU A 183 3.93 2.63 -3.43
CA LEU A 183 3.82 3.82 -2.57
C LEU A 183 3.16 3.48 -1.23
N PHE A 184 2.09 2.69 -1.26
CA PHE A 184 1.35 2.31 -0.07
C PHE A 184 2.21 1.46 0.87
N ASP A 185 2.92 0.46 0.35
CA ASP A 185 3.81 -0.41 1.12
C ASP A 185 4.95 0.38 1.83
N ARG A 186 5.26 1.60 1.37
CA ARG A 186 6.25 2.49 1.99
C ARG A 186 5.65 3.55 2.91
N GLY A 187 4.32 3.57 3.06
CA GLY A 187 3.58 4.58 3.83
C GLY A 187 3.62 5.95 3.17
N LEU A 188 3.64 6.00 1.84
CA LEU A 188 3.70 7.22 1.02
C LEU A 188 2.37 7.52 0.32
N MET A 189 1.32 6.75 0.62
CA MET A 189 -0.01 7.02 0.08
C MET A 189 -0.74 8.02 0.99
N PRO A 190 -1.27 9.14 0.47
CA PRO A 190 -2.07 10.05 1.28
C PRO A 190 -3.38 9.39 1.71
N LEU A 191 -3.76 9.61 2.96
CA LEU A 191 -5.05 9.19 3.53
C LEU A 191 -6.00 10.36 3.80
N SER A 192 -5.48 11.60 3.74
CA SER A 192 -6.24 12.82 3.97
C SER A 192 -6.39 13.59 2.67
N PHE A 193 -7.63 13.66 2.18
CA PHE A 193 -7.97 14.31 0.92
C PHE A 193 -7.54 15.79 0.90
N TYR A 194 -7.98 16.59 1.88
CA TYR A 194 -7.67 18.02 1.91
C TYR A 194 -6.19 18.30 2.14
N ARG A 195 -5.50 17.50 2.97
CA ARG A 195 -4.05 17.67 3.15
C ARG A 195 -3.29 17.50 1.84
N HIS A 196 -3.65 16.48 1.05
CA HIS A 196 -3.01 16.23 -0.24
C HIS A 196 -3.45 17.23 -1.31
N LYS A 197 -4.71 17.65 -1.31
CA LYS A 197 -5.24 18.69 -2.22
C LYS A 197 -4.51 20.03 -2.03
N GLU A 198 -4.28 20.45 -0.80
CA GLU A 198 -3.63 21.74 -0.49
C GLU A 198 -2.09 21.66 -0.55
N ASN A 199 -1.51 20.49 -0.28
CA ASN A 199 -0.06 20.27 -0.31
C ASN A 199 0.26 19.03 -1.17
N PRO A 200 0.26 19.17 -2.51
CA PRO A 200 0.57 18.06 -3.42
C PRO A 200 2.05 17.68 -3.40
N ILE A 201 2.88 18.46 -2.69
CA ILE A 201 4.30 18.14 -2.49
C ILE A 201 4.37 16.86 -1.65
N ASN A 202 4.71 15.74 -2.29
CA ASN A 202 4.83 14.41 -1.69
C ASN A 202 6.06 14.28 -0.78
N VAL A 203 6.22 15.21 0.18
CA VAL A 203 7.29 15.21 1.17
C VAL A 203 6.70 14.89 2.55
N TYR A 204 7.03 13.71 3.05
CA TYR A 204 6.59 13.18 4.32
C TYR A 204 7.65 13.44 5.38
N ASN A 205 7.46 14.53 6.13
CA ASN A 205 8.36 14.94 7.20
C ASN A 205 7.89 14.40 8.56
N PHE A 206 8.59 13.39 9.09
CA PHE A 206 8.24 12.75 10.35
C PHE A 206 9.02 13.27 11.57
N ASN A 207 10.05 14.10 11.39
CA ASN A 207 10.81 14.69 12.51
C ASN A 207 10.36 16.11 12.88
N GLY A 208 9.55 16.76 12.02
CA GLY A 208 9.01 18.09 12.28
C GLY A 208 10.00 19.25 12.06
N LEU A 209 11.24 18.98 11.64
CA LEU A 209 12.24 20.01 11.35
C LEU A 209 11.82 20.80 10.11
N SER A 210 11.95 22.14 10.16
CA SER A 210 11.57 23.00 9.03
C SER A 210 12.47 22.73 7.82
N ILE A 211 11.89 22.31 6.70
CA ILE A 211 12.63 21.94 5.46
C ILE A 211 12.42 22.90 4.30
N ASN A 212 11.56 23.91 4.46
CA ASN A 212 11.24 24.87 3.41
C ASN A 212 10.96 26.27 4.01
N PRO A 213 12.00 27.07 4.30
CA PRO A 213 13.43 26.73 4.27
C PRO A 213 13.94 26.12 5.59
N PHE A 214 15.19 25.62 5.57
CA PHE A 214 15.91 25.23 6.79
C PHE A 214 16.29 26.45 7.64
N LYS A 215 16.06 26.35 8.96
CA LYS A 215 16.38 27.41 9.94
C LYS A 215 17.86 27.45 10.33
N GLU A 216 18.57 26.35 10.14
CA GLU A 216 20.00 26.16 10.38
C GLU A 216 20.63 25.32 9.24
N SER A 217 21.95 25.24 9.18
CA SER A 217 22.59 24.29 8.25
C SER A 217 22.30 22.87 8.70
N VAL A 218 22.11 21.94 7.75
CA VAL A 218 21.87 20.53 8.04
C VAL A 218 22.68 19.66 7.07
N VAL A 219 23.10 18.48 7.51
CA VAL A 219 23.62 17.45 6.63
C VAL A 219 22.47 16.51 6.26
N VAL A 220 22.31 16.21 4.98
CA VAL A 220 21.29 15.30 4.48
C VAL A 220 21.98 14.10 3.84
N GLU A 221 21.65 12.90 4.30
CA GLU A 221 22.08 11.63 3.71
C GLU A 221 20.90 11.05 2.90
N PRO A 222 20.91 11.21 1.56
CA PRO A 222 19.85 10.70 0.73
C PRO A 222 20.05 9.22 0.40
N ILE A 223 18.97 8.45 0.50
CA ILE A 223 18.88 7.07 0.06
C ILE A 223 17.89 7.03 -1.09
N TYR A 224 18.36 6.68 -2.29
CA TYR A 224 17.52 6.63 -3.48
C TYR A 224 16.83 5.27 -3.60
N PHE A 225 15.57 5.30 -4.01
CA PHE A 225 14.75 4.13 -4.26
C PHE A 225 14.14 4.23 -5.65
N HIS A 226 14.38 3.21 -6.48
CA HIS A 226 13.85 3.12 -7.84
C HIS A 226 12.62 2.23 -7.86
N LEU A 227 11.62 2.63 -8.64
CA LEU A 227 10.40 1.86 -8.80
C LEU A 227 10.66 0.66 -9.71
N ASP A 228 10.32 -0.53 -9.23
CA ASP A 228 10.25 -1.74 -10.02
C ASP A 228 8.77 -2.09 -10.20
N LEU A 229 8.22 -1.78 -11.38
CA LEU A 229 6.81 -1.97 -11.69
C LEU A 229 6.42 -3.45 -11.79
N GLU A 230 7.32 -4.32 -12.25
CA GLU A 230 7.07 -5.76 -12.29
C GLU A 230 6.91 -6.31 -10.87
N LYS A 231 7.77 -5.84 -9.96
CA LYS A 231 7.69 -6.20 -8.54
C LYS A 231 6.69 -5.33 -7.77
N GLN A 232 6.14 -4.26 -8.33
CA GLN A 232 5.29 -3.28 -7.63
C GLN A 232 5.87 -2.90 -6.26
N SER A 233 7.15 -2.52 -6.27
CA SER A 233 7.93 -2.25 -5.07
C SER A 233 9.08 -1.29 -5.39
N PHE A 234 9.69 -0.77 -4.33
CA PHE A 234 10.88 0.07 -4.45
C PHE A 234 12.16 -0.70 -4.12
N ILE A 235 13.14 -0.63 -5.01
CA ILE A 235 14.48 -1.20 -4.83
C ILE A 235 15.43 -0.08 -4.41
N GLN A 236 16.18 -0.32 -3.34
CA GLN A 236 17.20 0.63 -2.90
C GLN A 236 18.31 0.71 -3.93
N GLY A 237 18.58 1.92 -4.41
CA GLY A 237 19.70 2.26 -5.27
C GLY A 237 20.87 2.83 -4.47
N ASN A 238 21.56 3.78 -5.08
CA ASN A 238 22.73 4.43 -4.48
C ASN A 238 22.37 5.26 -3.25
N SER A 239 23.32 5.38 -2.34
CA SER A 239 23.26 6.26 -1.18
C SER A 239 24.54 7.10 -1.17
N PRO A 240 24.57 8.28 -1.81
CA PRO A 240 25.75 9.12 -1.81
C PRO A 240 26.04 9.65 -0.40
N SER A 241 27.26 10.18 -0.23
CA SER A 241 27.68 10.81 1.02
C SER A 241 26.80 12.02 1.38
N GLY A 242 26.78 12.35 2.68
CA GLY A 242 25.95 13.42 3.21
C GLY A 242 26.22 14.79 2.57
N ILE A 243 25.16 15.42 2.06
CA ILE A 243 25.14 16.73 1.43
C ILE A 243 24.85 17.78 2.49
N GLU A 244 25.69 18.79 2.62
CA GLU A 244 25.42 19.92 3.51
C GLU A 244 24.50 20.93 2.82
N ILE A 245 23.34 21.16 3.43
CA ILE A 245 22.36 22.16 3.02
C ILE A 245 22.52 23.37 3.93
N LYS A 246 22.73 24.55 3.34
CA LYS A 246 22.95 25.78 4.09
C LYS A 246 21.63 26.33 4.64
N ARG A 247 21.70 27.00 5.79
CA ARG A 247 20.60 27.80 6.34
C ARG A 247 19.93 28.66 5.25
N GLY A 248 18.60 28.66 5.21
CA GLY A 248 17.81 29.43 4.25
C GLY A 248 17.52 28.70 2.93
N GLN A 249 18.19 27.59 2.63
CA GLN A 249 17.84 26.75 1.48
C GLN A 249 16.69 25.79 1.83
N SER A 250 15.88 25.42 0.83
CA SER A 250 14.89 24.35 0.98
C SER A 250 15.48 22.99 0.60
N LEU A 251 14.90 21.91 1.12
CA LEU A 251 15.33 20.54 0.85
C LEU A 251 15.31 20.22 -0.66
N LEU A 252 14.21 20.52 -1.34
CA LEU A 252 14.04 20.18 -2.76
C LEU A 252 15.00 20.96 -3.66
N GLN A 253 15.22 22.25 -3.38
CA GLN A 253 16.18 23.08 -4.12
C GLN A 253 17.62 22.57 -3.95
N ALA A 254 18.01 22.20 -2.72
CA ALA A 254 19.36 21.75 -2.44
C ALA A 254 19.66 20.38 -3.08
N LEU A 255 18.68 19.49 -3.12
CA LEU A 255 18.80 18.17 -3.74
C LEU A 255 18.58 18.17 -5.25
N LYS A 256 18.11 19.29 -5.84
CA LYS A 256 17.79 19.42 -7.27
C LYS A 256 16.86 18.30 -7.76
N LEU A 257 15.83 17.98 -6.96
CA LEU A 257 14.87 16.93 -7.28
C LEU A 257 13.77 17.49 -8.18
N GLU A 258 13.77 17.11 -9.45
CA GLU A 258 12.76 17.51 -10.43
C GLU A 258 11.76 16.39 -10.76
N ASP A 259 12.21 15.13 -10.76
CA ASP A 259 11.38 13.97 -11.10
C ASP A 259 11.40 12.92 -9.97
N TYR A 260 10.57 13.13 -8.96
CA TYR A 260 10.43 12.23 -7.82
C TYR A 260 8.96 11.94 -7.53
N LEU A 261 8.68 10.72 -7.09
CA LEU A 261 7.35 10.31 -6.65
C LEU A 261 7.05 10.80 -5.23
N ALA A 262 8.00 10.62 -4.32
CA ALA A 262 7.90 11.07 -2.94
C ALA A 262 9.27 11.21 -2.25
N VAL A 263 9.31 11.99 -1.16
CA VAL A 263 10.44 12.07 -0.24
C VAL A 263 9.94 11.75 1.16
N LYS A 264 10.65 10.89 1.88
CA LYS A 264 10.36 10.53 3.28
C LYS A 264 11.53 10.90 4.16
N ILE A 265 11.30 11.77 5.13
CA ILE A 265 12.29 12.19 6.11
C ILE A 265 12.10 11.36 7.37
N GLY A 266 13.16 10.68 7.81
CA GLY A 266 13.11 9.86 9.03
C GLY A 266 12.73 10.67 10.28
N GLN A 267 12.21 9.98 11.29
CA GLN A 267 11.89 10.57 12.60
C GLN A 267 13.14 10.99 13.37
N GLU A 268 14.23 10.24 13.19
CA GLU A 268 15.47 10.44 13.93
C GLU A 268 16.29 11.58 13.34
N ILE A 269 16.88 12.37 14.23
CA ILE A 269 17.84 13.42 13.92
C ILE A 269 19.15 13.04 14.58
N TYR A 270 20.18 12.83 13.77
CA TYR A 270 21.54 12.61 14.24
C TYR A 270 22.29 13.94 14.29
N PHE A 271 23.50 13.95 14.84
CA PHE A 271 24.37 15.11 14.81
C PHE A 271 25.76 14.72 14.32
N GLU A 272 26.33 15.56 13.47
CA GLU A 272 27.70 15.41 12.98
C GLU A 272 28.51 16.67 13.34
N LYS A 273 29.76 16.50 13.75
CA LYS A 273 30.65 17.62 14.04
C LYS A 273 31.32 18.09 12.74
N ARG A 274 30.99 19.30 12.27
CA ARG A 274 31.65 19.96 11.13
C ARG A 274 32.12 21.35 11.51
N HIS A 275 33.34 21.69 11.13
CA HIS A 275 33.95 22.99 11.44
C HIS A 275 33.83 23.39 12.92
N GLY A 276 33.95 22.41 13.83
CA GLY A 276 33.85 22.64 15.28
C GLY A 276 32.43 22.80 15.83
N LYS A 277 31.38 22.76 15.00
CA LYS A 277 29.98 22.85 15.41
C LYS A 277 29.25 21.52 15.21
N LEU A 278 28.28 21.24 16.09
CA LEU A 278 27.33 20.15 15.87
C LEU A 278 26.28 20.63 14.87
N ILE A 279 26.08 19.84 13.82
CA ILE A 279 25.12 20.12 12.76
C ILE A 279 24.12 18.95 12.72
N PRO A 280 22.81 19.20 12.65
CA PRO A 280 21.81 18.14 12.48
C PRO A 280 22.08 17.36 11.20
N LYS A 281 22.00 16.03 11.29
CA LYS A 281 22.12 15.09 10.19
C LYS A 281 20.80 14.33 10.01
N LEU A 282 20.25 14.38 8.80
CA LEU A 282 18.97 13.78 8.44
C LEU A 282 19.18 12.67 7.41
N THR A 283 18.59 11.51 7.65
CA THR A 283 18.45 10.48 6.61
C THR A 283 17.13 10.68 5.89
N ILE A 284 17.18 10.78 4.57
CA ILE A 284 16.00 10.93 3.73
C ILE A 284 15.91 9.79 2.72
N SER A 285 14.72 9.26 2.50
CA SER A 285 14.45 8.31 1.42
C SER A 285 13.80 9.06 0.26
N ILE A 286 14.38 8.96 -0.92
CA ILE A 286 13.88 9.61 -2.15
C ILE A 286 13.38 8.51 -3.09
N PHE A 287 12.10 8.58 -3.43
CA PHE A 287 11.43 7.58 -4.27
C PHE A 287 11.26 8.14 -5.68
N LEU A 288 11.83 7.47 -6.66
CA LEU A 288 11.92 7.91 -8.05
C LEU A 288 10.99 7.10 -8.94
N ASN A 289 10.58 7.70 -10.07
CA ASN A 289 9.68 7.06 -11.05
C ASN A 289 10.40 6.03 -11.95
N SER A 290 11.71 6.20 -12.14
CA SER A 290 12.61 5.44 -13.05
C SER A 290 12.32 5.61 -14.53
#